data_AF-A0A8T1V782-F1
#
_entry.id   AF-A0A8T1V782-F1
#
_cell.length_a   1.000
_cell.length_b   1.000
_cell.length_c   1.000
_cell.angle_alpha   90.00
_cell.angle_beta   90.00
_cell.angle_gamma   90.00
#
_symmetry.space_group_name_H-M   'P 1'
#
loop_
_entity.id
_entity.type
_entity.pdbx_description
1 polymer ?
#
loop_
_entity_poly.entity_id
_entity_poly.type
_entity_poly.pdbx_seq_one_letter_code
_entity_poly.pdbx_strand_id
1 'polypeptide(L)'
;MGSGKAPYTSPYAPLVLTAQERKQLRQLAKSLIEVNVDSYEEFLYVNEGKLPEREWKFFRRDEQVETFVRRRDRYNLNGFGAPQKLHGDSFTRTVTSLSSTRGEDFSSLNVADIRSIGKRDGTIEEAVHGAMCPTTDMMRYNSEYLQDGMEDGCVLAIIDNVTQEDPFTSLSVRWGVTENSPILRKVIKSYDHVYLDATGFTQLSTGERVGYHLVHSVDFKGTTPSLPQYFRGQVAAIGFWRQVEPNVVQIHGHGVYALPFERARSLFIPAIATSLSKSMIRVFYASQMKKLRCAIREQRMQMLFRPQWSTHHPCSVCKKKRTMNKGSSCEMCGEHVCKLCRITHKVPTVELDNKMRHSKTHLCAFCLLSVTNKSAADTVRAEVGAGQYGTLQ
;
A
#
# COMPACT_ATOMS: atom_id res chain seq x y z
N MET A 1 19.86 -22.90 18.47
CA MET A 1 19.59 -22.30 17.15
C MET A 1 18.10 -22.46 16.90
N GLY A 2 17.31 -21.45 17.26
CA GLY A 2 15.84 -21.55 17.23
C GLY A 2 15.34 -21.56 15.79
N SER A 3 14.40 -22.44 15.48
CA SER A 3 13.66 -22.45 14.22
C SER A 3 12.87 -21.15 14.09
N GLY A 4 13.48 -20.12 13.51
CA GLY A 4 12.81 -18.86 13.22
C GLY A 4 11.67 -19.12 12.24
N LYS A 5 10.46 -18.62 12.56
CA LYS A 5 9.31 -18.59 11.66
C LYS A 5 9.75 -18.07 10.29
N ALA A 6 9.33 -18.73 9.20
CA ALA A 6 9.60 -18.23 7.86
C ALA A 6 8.93 -16.85 7.67
N PRO A 7 9.63 -15.86 7.12
CA PRO A 7 9.09 -14.51 6.96
C PRO A 7 7.87 -14.54 6.01
N TYR A 8 6.94 -13.62 6.19
CA TYR A 8 5.71 -13.49 5.40
C TYR A 8 4.81 -14.73 5.41
N THR A 9 4.84 -15.48 6.51
CA THR A 9 3.89 -16.58 6.77
C THR A 9 2.87 -16.17 7.83
N SER A 10 1.66 -16.73 7.78
CA SER A 10 0.65 -16.46 8.80
C SER A 10 1.12 -16.96 10.17
N PRO A 11 1.08 -16.13 11.22
CA PRO A 11 1.29 -16.58 12.59
C PRO A 11 0.03 -17.23 13.21
N TYR A 12 -1.09 -17.27 12.48
CA TYR A 12 -2.38 -17.78 12.92
C TYR A 12 -2.83 -18.99 12.11
N ALA A 13 -3.76 -19.76 12.67
CA ALA A 13 -4.54 -20.72 11.90
C ALA A 13 -5.28 -20.02 10.73
N PRO A 14 -5.60 -20.74 9.64
CA PRO A 14 -6.32 -20.15 8.50
C PRO A 14 -7.60 -19.43 8.94
N LEU A 15 -7.73 -18.16 8.55
CA LEU A 15 -8.91 -17.36 8.84
C LEU A 15 -10.02 -17.69 7.84
N VAL A 16 -10.93 -18.57 8.22
CA VAL A 16 -12.09 -18.94 7.40
C VAL A 16 -13.26 -18.02 7.73
N LEU A 17 -13.62 -17.15 6.80
CA LEU A 17 -14.75 -16.23 6.94
C LEU A 17 -16.03 -16.82 6.36
N THR A 18 -17.08 -16.82 7.17
CA THR A 18 -18.45 -17.15 6.74
C THR A 18 -18.98 -16.14 5.72
N ALA A 19 -20.02 -16.53 4.97
CA ALA A 19 -20.68 -15.61 4.03
C ALA A 19 -21.24 -14.36 4.73
N GLN A 20 -21.71 -14.50 5.98
CA GLN A 20 -22.22 -13.38 6.77
C GLN A 20 -21.09 -12.43 7.20
N GLU A 21 -19.97 -12.95 7.70
CA GLU A 21 -18.82 -12.11 8.07
C GLU A 21 -18.24 -11.37 6.86
N ARG A 22 -18.14 -12.04 5.70
CA ARG A 22 -17.75 -11.38 4.44
C ARG A 22 -18.69 -10.23 4.09
N LYS A 23 -20.00 -10.43 4.21
CA LYS A 23 -21.00 -9.36 3.98
C LYS A 23 -20.85 -8.21 4.97
N GLN A 24 -20.63 -8.50 6.25
CA GLN A 24 -20.42 -7.48 7.29
C GLN A 24 -19.15 -6.66 7.04
N LEU A 25 -18.04 -7.30 6.69
CA LEU A 25 -16.77 -6.64 6.39
C LEU A 25 -16.86 -5.76 5.13
N ARG A 26 -17.60 -6.19 4.10
CA ARG A 26 -17.90 -5.33 2.94
C ARG A 26 -18.70 -4.10 3.34
N GLN A 27 -19.74 -4.28 4.16
CA GLN A 27 -20.55 -3.16 4.65
C GLN A 27 -19.73 -2.20 5.51
N LEU A 28 -18.85 -2.73 6.37
CA LEU A 28 -17.92 -1.91 7.17
C LEU A 28 -17.01 -1.08 6.27
N ALA A 29 -16.34 -1.70 5.28
CA ALA A 29 -15.48 -0.99 4.34
C ALA A 29 -16.24 0.13 3.62
N LYS A 30 -17.43 -0.18 3.10
CA LYS A 30 -18.29 0.80 2.43
C LYS A 30 -18.62 1.99 3.32
N SER A 31 -19.11 1.75 4.54
CA SER A 31 -19.47 2.83 5.47
C SER A 31 -18.25 3.66 5.92
N LEU A 32 -17.08 3.04 6.09
CA LEU A 32 -15.85 3.77 6.39
C LEU A 32 -15.41 4.66 5.22
N ILE A 33 -15.54 4.19 3.98
CA ILE A 33 -15.24 4.99 2.79
C ILE A 33 -16.20 6.18 2.70
N GLU A 34 -17.51 5.97 2.84
CA GLU A 34 -18.53 7.02 2.80
C GLU A 34 -18.25 8.13 3.82
N VAL A 35 -18.06 7.77 5.10
CA VAL A 35 -17.78 8.75 6.16
C VAL A 35 -16.47 9.52 5.91
N ASN A 36 -15.46 8.88 5.31
CA ASN A 36 -14.21 9.57 4.98
C ASN A 36 -14.28 10.40 3.70
N VAL A 37 -15.20 10.07 2.77
CA VAL A 37 -15.53 10.95 1.64
C VAL A 37 -16.09 12.26 2.17
N ASP A 38 -17.05 12.23 3.10
CA ASP A 38 -17.61 13.45 3.70
C ASP A 38 -16.51 14.34 4.30
N SER A 39 -15.58 13.75 5.08
CA SER A 39 -14.44 14.48 5.65
C SER A 39 -13.47 15.01 4.58
N TYR A 40 -13.30 14.28 3.48
CA TYR A 40 -12.46 14.74 2.36
C TYR A 40 -13.11 15.89 1.60
N GLU A 41 -14.42 15.86 1.40
CA GLU A 41 -15.18 16.94 0.76
C GLU A 41 -15.20 18.21 1.62
N GLU A 42 -15.31 18.09 2.94
CA GLU A 42 -15.13 19.22 3.85
C GLU A 42 -13.73 19.85 3.68
N PHE A 43 -12.68 19.01 3.60
CA PHE A 43 -11.33 19.48 3.32
C PHE A 43 -11.22 20.20 1.98
N LEU A 44 -11.82 19.66 0.92
CA LEU A 44 -11.76 20.24 -0.43
C LEU A 44 -12.54 21.54 -0.56
N TYR A 45 -13.80 21.54 -0.14
CA TYR A 45 -14.78 22.58 -0.50
C TYR A 45 -14.98 23.62 0.59
N VAL A 46 -14.87 23.24 1.88
CA VAL A 46 -15.03 24.17 3.01
C VAL A 46 -13.69 24.76 3.40
N ASN A 47 -12.65 23.93 3.49
CA ASN A 47 -11.31 24.35 3.90
C ASN A 47 -10.39 24.72 2.73
N GLU A 48 -10.88 24.72 1.49
CA GLU A 48 -10.14 25.05 0.26
C GLU A 48 -8.83 24.25 0.09
N GLY A 49 -8.81 22.99 0.55
CA GLY A 49 -7.62 22.15 0.51
C GLY A 49 -6.51 22.58 1.47
N LYS A 50 -6.81 23.39 2.49
CA LYS A 50 -5.85 23.88 3.48
C LYS A 50 -6.09 23.23 4.84
N LEU A 51 -5.01 23.00 5.58
CA LEU A 51 -5.05 22.55 6.97
C LEU A 51 -4.77 23.75 7.89
N PRO A 52 -5.67 24.11 8.84
CA PRO A 52 -5.43 25.24 9.73
C PRO A 52 -4.17 25.05 10.59
N GLU A 53 -3.21 25.99 10.53
CA GLU A 53 -1.92 25.90 11.24
C GLU A 53 -2.05 25.82 12.78
N ARG A 54 -3.13 26.39 13.31
CA ARG A 54 -3.50 26.32 14.74
C ARG A 54 -3.80 24.89 15.19
N GLU A 55 -4.22 24.02 14.28
CA GLU A 55 -4.62 22.63 14.54
C GLU A 55 -3.59 21.64 14.00
N TRP A 56 -2.85 22.02 12.95
CA TRP A 56 -1.90 21.14 12.26
C TRP A 56 -0.49 21.70 12.30
N LYS A 57 0.47 20.85 12.65
CA LYS A 57 1.89 21.18 12.65
C LYS A 57 2.57 20.49 11.46
N PHE A 58 3.26 21.25 10.62
CA PHE A 58 4.12 20.70 9.57
C PHE A 58 5.15 19.75 10.17
N PHE A 59 5.29 18.57 9.58
CA PHE A 59 6.27 17.57 10.00
C PHE A 59 7.37 17.39 8.96
N ARG A 60 7.01 17.14 7.69
CA ARG A 60 7.98 16.96 6.61
C ARG A 60 7.36 17.20 5.24
N ARG A 61 8.23 17.39 4.25
CA ARG A 61 7.87 17.42 2.84
C ARG A 61 8.73 16.42 2.08
N ASP A 62 8.11 15.61 1.24
CA ASP A 62 8.75 14.68 0.31
C ASP A 62 8.30 15.02 -1.11
N GLU A 63 9.20 15.69 -1.84
CA GLU A 63 8.92 16.35 -3.12
C GLU A 63 7.72 17.33 -2.99
N GLN A 64 6.58 17.04 -3.60
CA GLN A 64 5.38 17.90 -3.60
C GLN A 64 4.28 17.45 -2.64
N VAL A 65 4.58 16.54 -1.71
CA VAL A 65 3.63 16.08 -0.68
C VAL A 65 4.14 16.46 0.70
N GLU A 66 3.27 17.09 1.47
CA GLU A 66 3.51 17.60 2.80
C GLU A 66 2.74 16.76 3.82
N THR A 67 3.42 16.40 4.89
CA THR A 67 2.83 15.65 5.99
C THR A 67 2.75 16.53 7.23
N PHE A 68 1.57 16.52 7.86
CA PHE A 68 1.23 17.30 9.03
C PHE A 68 0.78 16.38 10.15
N VAL A 69 1.05 16.78 11.39
CA VAL A 69 0.61 16.09 12.59
C VAL A 69 -0.31 17.03 13.37
N ARG A 70 -1.45 16.53 13.82
CA ARG A 70 -2.40 17.32 14.60
C ARG A 70 -1.82 17.73 15.95
N ARG A 71 -2.07 18.98 16.33
CA ARG A 71 -1.75 19.55 17.64
C ARG A 71 -2.75 19.03 18.67
N ARG A 72 -2.27 18.88 19.91
CA ARG A 72 -2.94 18.13 20.97
C ARG A 72 -4.31 18.69 21.38
N ASP A 73 -4.53 19.98 21.20
CA ASP A 73 -5.57 20.70 21.92
C ASP A 73 -7.00 20.41 21.40
N ARG A 74 -7.13 19.65 20.30
CA ARG A 74 -8.42 19.30 19.67
C ARG A 74 -8.34 17.97 18.92
N TYR A 75 -8.49 16.82 19.56
CA TYR A 75 -8.74 15.55 18.84
C TYR A 75 -10.24 15.35 18.65
N ASN A 76 -10.80 15.86 17.55
CA ASN A 76 -12.09 15.37 17.06
C ASN A 76 -11.79 14.35 15.96
N LEU A 77 -11.83 13.06 16.30
CA LEU A 77 -11.49 11.94 15.39
C LEU A 77 -12.72 11.43 14.60
N ASN A 78 -13.61 12.36 14.23
CA ASN A 78 -14.77 12.06 13.42
C ASN A 78 -14.27 11.50 12.08
N GLY A 79 -14.67 10.28 11.71
CA GLY A 79 -14.25 9.69 10.43
C GLY A 79 -13.99 8.19 10.44
N PHE A 80 -13.41 7.68 11.52
CA PHE A 80 -12.82 6.33 11.50
C PHE A 80 -13.54 5.28 12.34
N GLY A 81 -14.60 5.64 13.09
CA GLY A 81 -15.39 4.70 13.90
C GLY A 81 -14.58 3.93 14.96
N ALA A 82 -15.24 3.19 15.85
CA ALA A 82 -14.55 2.29 16.78
C ALA A 82 -14.00 1.05 16.04
N PRO A 83 -12.93 0.40 16.52
CA PRO A 83 -12.55 -0.93 16.03
C PRO A 83 -13.72 -1.91 16.22
N GLN A 84 -14.21 -2.49 15.12
CA GLN A 84 -15.40 -3.35 15.16
C GLN A 84 -15.02 -4.77 15.61
N LYS A 85 -15.74 -5.27 16.64
CA LYS A 85 -15.60 -6.64 17.15
C LYS A 85 -16.55 -7.55 16.38
N LEU A 86 -16.03 -8.58 15.72
CA LEU A 86 -16.85 -9.64 15.15
C LEU A 86 -17.10 -10.71 16.24
N HIS A 87 -18.36 -10.89 16.63
CA HIS A 87 -18.77 -11.92 17.58
C HIS A 87 -19.07 -13.23 16.86
N GLY A 88 -18.44 -14.32 17.31
CA GLY A 88 -18.67 -15.67 16.83
C GLY A 88 -19.64 -16.47 17.72
N ASP A 89 -20.79 -15.90 18.09
CA ASP A 89 -21.87 -16.73 18.66
C ASP A 89 -23.27 -16.20 18.34
N SER A 90 -24.20 -17.13 18.27
CA SER A 90 -25.52 -17.07 17.65
C SER A 90 -26.56 -16.16 18.34
N PHE A 91 -27.65 -15.93 17.59
CA PHE A 91 -28.98 -15.42 17.96
C PHE A 91 -29.26 -13.90 17.93
N THR A 92 -30.11 -13.57 16.95
CA THR A 92 -31.20 -12.58 16.98
C THR A 92 -31.03 -11.39 17.92
N ARG A 93 -30.81 -10.20 17.37
CA ARG A 93 -31.51 -9.00 17.84
C ARG A 93 -31.59 -7.89 16.78
N THR A 94 -32.82 -7.41 16.72
CA THR A 94 -33.45 -6.40 15.89
C THR A 94 -32.67 -5.10 15.75
N VAL A 95 -32.82 -4.49 14.59
CA VAL A 95 -32.42 -3.13 14.21
C VAL A 95 -32.97 -2.12 15.23
N THR A 96 -32.15 -1.68 16.20
CA THR A 96 -32.14 -0.37 16.92
C THR A 96 -31.38 -0.49 18.25
N SER A 97 -30.05 -0.30 18.21
CA SER A 97 -29.22 0.26 19.30
C SER A 97 -27.74 0.03 18.98
N LEU A 98 -27.12 0.99 18.30
CA LEU A 98 -25.66 1.06 18.09
C LEU A 98 -24.98 1.75 19.29
N SER A 99 -25.22 1.26 20.51
CA SER A 99 -24.49 1.72 21.69
C SER A 99 -24.57 0.70 22.82
N SER A 100 -23.63 -0.26 22.83
CA SER A 100 -22.92 -0.72 24.03
C SER A 100 -22.33 -2.12 23.85
N THR A 101 -21.17 -2.21 23.20
CA THR A 101 -20.16 -3.21 23.56
C THR A 101 -18.81 -2.49 23.54
N ARG A 102 -18.32 -2.08 24.73
CA ARG A 102 -17.12 -1.24 24.92
C ARG A 102 -15.88 -1.80 24.20
N GLY A 103 -15.67 -1.43 22.95
CA GLY A 103 -14.34 -1.14 22.41
C GLY A 103 -14.00 0.30 22.81
N GLU A 104 -12.74 0.57 23.13
CA GLU A 104 -12.29 1.95 23.33
C GLU A 104 -12.36 2.65 21.97
N ASP A 105 -13.24 3.64 21.84
CA ASP A 105 -13.28 4.52 20.68
C ASP A 105 -11.90 5.17 20.52
N PHE A 106 -11.43 5.42 19.28
CA PHE A 106 -10.17 6.13 19.06
C PHE A 106 -10.13 7.49 19.79
N SER A 107 -11.29 8.10 20.09
CA SER A 107 -11.42 9.32 20.89
C SER A 107 -10.92 9.20 22.33
N SER A 108 -10.88 7.98 22.88
CA SER A 108 -10.38 7.66 24.23
C SER A 108 -8.90 7.22 24.24
N LEU A 109 -8.34 6.91 23.07
CA LEU A 109 -6.94 6.49 22.93
C LEU A 109 -6.02 7.70 22.72
N ASN A 110 -4.78 7.59 23.20
CA ASN A 110 -3.74 8.54 22.85
C ASN A 110 -3.29 8.27 21.40
N VAL A 111 -3.76 9.05 20.44
CA VAL A 111 -3.51 8.80 19.02
C VAL A 111 -2.50 9.78 18.39
N ALA A 112 -1.85 9.35 17.31
CA ALA A 112 -1.25 10.21 16.32
C ALA A 112 -2.23 10.42 15.16
N ASP A 113 -2.69 11.65 14.98
CA ASP A 113 -3.55 12.06 13.86
C ASP A 113 -2.67 12.80 12.83
N ILE A 114 -2.59 12.25 11.62
CA ILE A 114 -1.61 12.61 10.59
C ILE A 114 -2.33 12.80 9.26
N ARG A 115 -2.00 13.89 8.56
CA ARG A 115 -2.48 14.18 7.21
C ARG A 115 -1.30 14.28 6.25
N SER A 116 -1.46 13.77 5.03
CA SER A 116 -0.51 13.94 3.94
C SER A 116 -1.23 14.54 2.74
N ILE A 117 -0.88 15.75 2.33
CA ILE A 117 -1.54 16.47 1.24
C ILE A 117 -0.52 16.90 0.19
N GLY A 118 -0.91 16.91 -1.08
CA GLY A 118 -0.02 17.39 -2.14
C GLY A 118 -0.47 16.99 -3.52
N LYS A 119 0.47 17.07 -4.47
CA LYS A 119 0.24 16.64 -5.86
C LYS A 119 1.39 15.78 -6.36
N ARG A 120 1.13 14.93 -7.34
CA ARG A 120 2.12 14.10 -8.04
C ARG A 120 1.75 13.91 -9.50
N ASP A 121 2.77 13.70 -10.31
CA ASP A 121 2.58 13.31 -11.70
C ASP A 121 2.13 11.85 -11.80
N GLY A 122 1.13 11.58 -12.64
CA GLY A 122 0.58 10.25 -12.91
C GLY A 122 -0.94 10.25 -13.07
N THR A 123 -1.53 9.06 -12.97
CA THR A 123 -3.00 8.89 -12.97
C THR A 123 -3.54 8.28 -11.68
N ILE A 124 -4.83 8.47 -11.40
CA ILE A 124 -5.48 7.85 -10.23
C ILE A 124 -5.41 6.31 -10.29
N GLU A 125 -5.47 5.71 -11.48
CA GLU A 125 -5.26 4.26 -11.67
C GLU A 125 -3.85 3.83 -11.28
N GLU A 126 -2.84 4.63 -11.59
CA GLU A 126 -1.47 4.33 -11.16
C GLU A 126 -1.31 4.43 -9.64
N ALA A 127 -1.98 5.38 -9.00
CA ALA A 127 -1.97 5.47 -7.55
C ALA A 127 -2.60 4.24 -6.90
N VAL A 128 -3.78 3.81 -7.37
CA VAL A 128 -4.47 2.62 -6.85
C VAL A 128 -3.69 1.34 -7.17
N HIS A 129 -3.14 1.20 -8.39
CA HIS A 129 -2.25 0.09 -8.75
C HIS A 129 -1.00 0.02 -7.87
N GLY A 130 -0.44 1.17 -7.53
CA GLY A 130 0.65 1.30 -6.58
C GLY A 130 0.26 0.83 -5.18
N ALA A 131 -0.93 1.19 -4.70
CA ALA A 131 -1.39 0.89 -3.36
C ALA A 131 -1.83 -0.58 -3.19
N MET A 132 -2.51 -1.17 -4.18
CA MET A 132 -3.10 -2.50 -4.06
C MET A 132 -2.07 -3.60 -3.80
N CYS A 133 -2.39 -4.48 -2.84
CA CYS A 133 -1.58 -5.65 -2.46
C CYS A 133 -2.45 -6.89 -2.21
N PRO A 134 -3.18 -7.39 -3.23
CA PRO A 134 -4.17 -8.46 -3.05
C PRO A 134 -3.60 -9.80 -2.55
N THR A 135 -2.27 -10.01 -2.66
CA THR A 135 -1.59 -11.23 -2.19
C THR A 135 -0.42 -10.90 -1.27
N THR A 136 0.00 -11.88 -0.46
CA THR A 136 1.16 -11.76 0.43
C THR A 136 2.44 -11.41 -0.34
N ASP A 137 2.66 -12.02 -1.51
CA ASP A 137 3.82 -11.68 -2.35
C ASP A 137 3.75 -10.26 -2.89
N MET A 138 2.56 -9.80 -3.31
CA MET A 138 2.41 -8.42 -3.77
C MET A 138 2.67 -7.43 -2.62
N MET A 139 2.24 -7.74 -1.40
CA MET A 139 2.53 -6.95 -0.21
C MET A 139 4.04 -6.80 0.05
N ARG A 140 4.80 -7.88 -0.15
CA ARG A 140 6.27 -7.86 -0.05
C ARG A 140 6.91 -6.96 -1.09
N TYR A 141 6.53 -7.13 -2.35
CA TYR A 141 7.05 -6.28 -3.43
C TYR A 141 6.69 -4.81 -3.18
N ASN A 142 5.49 -4.54 -2.69
CA ASN A 142 5.06 -3.17 -2.43
C ASN A 142 5.86 -2.53 -1.29
N SER A 143 6.12 -3.26 -0.20
CA SER A 143 6.98 -2.77 0.88
C SER A 143 8.38 -2.37 0.37
N GLU A 144 8.98 -3.14 -0.54
CA GLU A 144 10.28 -2.79 -1.17
C GLU A 144 10.21 -1.48 -1.99
N TYR A 145 9.09 -1.24 -2.68
CA TYR A 145 8.92 -0.05 -3.51
C TYR A 145 8.54 1.20 -2.69
N LEU A 146 7.66 1.03 -1.70
CA LEU A 146 7.21 2.12 -0.82
C LEU A 146 8.30 2.46 0.22
N GLN A 147 9.02 1.47 0.73
CA GLN A 147 9.94 1.58 1.88
C GLN A 147 9.25 2.21 3.10
N ASP A 148 8.03 1.74 3.35
CA ASP A 148 7.10 2.19 4.39
C ASP A 148 7.45 1.64 5.79
N GLY A 149 8.45 0.75 5.89
CA GLY A 149 8.91 0.19 7.16
C GLY A 149 8.11 -1.03 7.60
N MET A 150 7.43 -1.72 6.67
CA MET A 150 6.80 -3.01 6.96
C MET A 150 7.87 -4.12 7.04
N GLU A 151 7.92 -4.83 8.17
CA GLU A 151 8.93 -5.86 8.46
C GLU A 151 8.46 -7.27 8.04
N ASP A 152 7.23 -7.61 8.38
CA ASP A 152 6.60 -8.91 8.14
C ASP A 152 5.11 -8.71 7.88
N GLY A 153 4.46 -9.67 7.24
CA GLY A 153 3.02 -9.70 7.13
C GLY A 153 2.49 -10.71 6.13
N CYS A 154 1.17 -10.86 6.09
CA CYS A 154 0.50 -11.76 5.16
C CYS A 154 -0.97 -11.38 4.99
N VAL A 155 -1.54 -11.81 3.87
CA VAL A 155 -2.99 -11.84 3.70
C VAL A 155 -3.56 -13.00 4.51
N LEU A 156 -4.50 -12.72 5.42
CA LEU A 156 -5.16 -13.73 6.24
C LEU A 156 -6.42 -14.28 5.55
N ALA A 157 -7.19 -13.41 4.90
CA ALA A 157 -8.38 -13.80 4.15
C ALA A 157 -8.64 -12.81 3.00
N ILE A 158 -9.00 -13.32 1.83
CA ILE A 158 -9.43 -12.52 0.68
C ILE A 158 -10.96 -12.49 0.68
N ILE A 159 -11.54 -11.29 0.70
CA ILE A 159 -12.99 -11.07 0.70
C ILE A 159 -13.46 -10.80 -0.73
N ASP A 160 -12.83 -9.82 -1.37
CA ASP A 160 -13.00 -9.48 -2.79
C ASP A 160 -11.60 -9.40 -3.41
N ASN A 161 -11.43 -10.04 -4.57
CA ASN A 161 -10.16 -10.04 -5.29
C ASN A 161 -10.29 -9.24 -6.58
N VAL A 162 -9.15 -8.81 -7.12
CA VAL A 162 -9.11 -8.13 -8.41
C VAL A 162 -9.53 -9.08 -9.53
N THR A 163 -10.31 -8.57 -10.48
CA THR A 163 -10.82 -9.33 -11.62
C THR A 163 -10.46 -8.64 -12.93
N GLN A 164 -10.83 -9.25 -14.07
CA GLN A 164 -10.72 -8.56 -15.35
C GLN A 164 -11.62 -7.32 -15.34
N GLU A 165 -12.87 -7.47 -14.92
CA GLU A 165 -13.89 -6.41 -14.94
C GLU A 165 -13.52 -5.27 -13.99
N ASP A 166 -13.05 -5.61 -12.79
CA ASP A 166 -12.71 -4.69 -11.71
C ASP A 166 -11.23 -4.81 -11.30
N PRO A 167 -10.29 -4.28 -12.12
CA PRO A 167 -8.84 -4.50 -11.95
C PRO A 167 -8.22 -3.71 -10.79
N PHE A 168 -9.01 -2.98 -10.02
CA PHE A 168 -8.52 -2.14 -8.92
C PHE A 168 -9.30 -2.33 -7.63
N THR A 169 -10.28 -3.23 -7.63
CA THR A 169 -11.12 -3.49 -6.47
C THR A 169 -10.56 -4.69 -5.73
N SER A 170 -10.11 -4.47 -4.50
CA SER A 170 -9.68 -5.54 -3.61
C SER A 170 -10.16 -5.28 -2.19
N LEU A 171 -10.55 -6.32 -1.47
CA LEU A 171 -10.88 -6.26 -0.05
C LEU A 171 -10.32 -7.50 0.64
N SER A 172 -9.48 -7.31 1.66
CA SER A 172 -8.81 -8.42 2.36
C SER A 172 -8.58 -8.11 3.83
N VAL A 173 -8.55 -9.15 4.66
CA VAL A 173 -8.03 -9.09 6.03
C VAL A 173 -6.55 -9.43 5.97
N ARG A 174 -5.72 -8.60 6.59
CA ARG A 174 -4.26 -8.76 6.60
C ARG A 174 -3.70 -8.67 8.01
N TRP A 175 -2.54 -9.29 8.17
CA TRP A 175 -1.68 -9.12 9.32
C TRP A 175 -0.37 -8.48 8.87
N GLY A 176 0.12 -7.48 9.60
CA GLY A 176 1.37 -6.81 9.28
C GLY A 176 2.11 -6.35 10.52
N VAL A 177 3.44 -6.32 10.44
CA VAL A 177 4.34 -5.84 11.49
C VAL A 177 4.99 -4.56 11.02
N THR A 178 4.81 -3.50 11.80
CA THR A 178 5.49 -2.22 11.56
C THR A 178 6.78 -2.18 12.37
N GLU A 179 7.88 -1.90 11.69
CA GLU A 179 9.20 -1.91 12.27
C GLU A 179 9.39 -0.76 13.27
N ASN A 180 9.79 -1.07 14.51
CA ASN A 180 10.40 -0.07 15.37
C ASN A 180 11.80 0.26 14.84
N SER A 181 12.26 1.50 14.98
CA SER A 181 13.63 1.85 14.58
C SER A 181 14.67 0.97 15.31
N PRO A 182 15.87 0.74 14.74
CA PRO A 182 16.90 -0.10 15.35
C PRO A 182 17.25 0.27 16.81
N ILE A 183 17.12 1.56 17.14
CA ILE A 183 17.33 2.08 18.49
C ILE A 183 16.18 1.65 19.42
N LEU A 184 14.94 1.71 18.94
CA LEU A 184 13.73 1.40 19.71
C LEU A 184 13.52 -0.08 19.95
N ARG A 185 13.90 -0.95 18.99
CA ARG A 185 13.73 -2.41 19.10
C ARG A 185 14.42 -3.03 20.32
N LYS A 186 15.47 -2.40 20.83
CA LYS A 186 16.18 -2.86 22.04
C LYS A 186 15.41 -2.59 23.33
N VAL A 187 14.41 -1.69 23.29
CA VAL A 187 13.69 -1.18 24.46
C VAL A 187 12.19 -1.48 24.38
N ILE A 188 11.61 -1.51 23.18
CA ILE A 188 10.17 -1.64 22.95
C ILE A 188 9.92 -2.68 21.84
N LYS A 189 9.02 -3.63 22.10
CA LYS A 189 8.55 -4.62 21.11
C LYS A 189 7.94 -3.92 19.88
N SER A 190 8.13 -4.50 18.69
CA SER A 190 7.45 -4.06 17.47
C SER A 190 5.92 -4.22 17.57
N TYR A 191 5.20 -3.53 16.71
CA TYR A 191 3.74 -3.59 16.66
C TYR A 191 3.27 -4.52 15.55
N ASP A 192 2.31 -5.37 15.87
CA ASP A 192 1.53 -6.11 14.88
C ASP A 192 0.14 -5.52 14.74
N HIS A 193 -0.44 -5.66 13.55
CA HIS A 193 -1.75 -5.11 13.22
C HIS A 193 -2.55 -6.18 12.49
N VAL A 194 -3.81 -6.34 12.86
CA VAL A 194 -4.81 -7.08 12.06
C VAL A 194 -5.78 -6.04 11.53
N TYR A 195 -5.89 -5.95 10.21
CA TYR A 195 -6.61 -4.86 9.56
C TYR A 195 -7.29 -5.30 8.27
N LEU A 196 -8.38 -4.62 7.96
CA LEU A 196 -9.04 -4.60 6.67
C LEU A 196 -8.25 -3.69 5.74
N ASP A 197 -7.90 -4.19 4.56
CA ASP A 197 -7.28 -3.42 3.49
C ASP A 197 -8.21 -3.43 2.27
N ALA A 198 -8.58 -2.25 1.80
CA ALA A 198 -9.44 -2.08 0.65
C ALA A 198 -8.87 -1.08 -0.35
N THR A 199 -8.95 -1.39 -1.64
CA THR A 199 -8.63 -0.44 -2.72
C THR A 199 -9.77 -0.43 -3.73
N GLY A 200 -9.88 0.68 -4.47
CA GLY A 200 -10.90 0.84 -5.51
C GLY A 200 -11.10 2.29 -5.89
N PHE A 201 -12.27 2.56 -6.47
CA PHE A 201 -12.72 3.91 -6.78
C PHE A 201 -14.06 4.19 -6.11
N THR A 202 -14.27 5.44 -5.72
CA THR A 202 -15.54 5.95 -5.24
C THR A 202 -15.87 7.26 -5.96
N GLN A 203 -17.04 7.81 -5.69
CA GLN A 203 -17.48 9.10 -6.22
C GLN A 203 -17.65 10.10 -5.07
N LEU A 204 -17.24 11.34 -5.33
CA LEU A 204 -17.60 12.49 -4.52
C LEU A 204 -19.09 12.85 -4.73
N SER A 205 -19.66 13.70 -3.88
CA SER A 205 -21.03 14.22 -4.04
C SER A 205 -21.22 14.97 -5.36
N THR A 206 -20.15 15.51 -5.93
CA THR A 206 -20.10 16.13 -7.26
C THR A 206 -20.16 15.15 -8.43
N GLY A 207 -20.09 13.84 -8.17
CA GLY A 207 -19.95 12.78 -9.17
C GLY A 207 -18.51 12.54 -9.65
N GLU A 208 -17.54 13.31 -9.15
CA GLU A 208 -16.13 13.14 -9.50
C GLU A 208 -15.59 11.80 -8.98
N ARG A 209 -14.94 11.02 -9.86
CA ARG A 209 -14.33 9.73 -9.52
C ARG A 209 -12.98 9.94 -8.84
N VAL A 210 -12.80 9.33 -7.69
CA VAL A 210 -11.54 9.35 -6.92
C VAL A 210 -11.08 7.92 -6.58
N GLY A 211 -9.78 7.68 -6.62
CA GLY A 211 -9.19 6.44 -6.14
C GLY A 211 -9.08 6.45 -4.61
N TYR A 212 -9.22 5.30 -3.97
CA TYR A 212 -9.02 5.18 -2.52
C TYR A 212 -8.14 3.99 -2.12
N HIS A 213 -7.52 4.11 -0.95
CA HIS A 213 -6.90 3.00 -0.21
C HIS A 213 -7.29 3.12 1.27
N LEU A 214 -8.06 2.17 1.77
CA LEU A 214 -8.51 2.08 3.16
C LEU A 214 -7.68 1.03 3.90
N VAL A 215 -7.24 1.38 5.12
CA VAL A 215 -6.62 0.49 6.10
C VAL A 215 -7.35 0.69 7.43
N HIS A 216 -7.98 -0.33 7.98
CA HIS A 216 -8.76 -0.19 9.22
C HIS A 216 -8.63 -1.42 10.13
N SER A 217 -8.23 -1.24 11.38
CA SER A 217 -8.06 -2.34 12.32
C SER A 217 -9.36 -3.07 12.62
N VAL A 218 -9.30 -4.41 12.53
CA VAL A 218 -10.39 -5.33 12.84
C VAL A 218 -9.93 -6.39 13.83
N ASP A 219 -10.85 -6.90 14.65
CA ASP A 219 -10.54 -7.89 15.69
C ASP A 219 -11.33 -9.18 15.49
N PHE A 220 -10.62 -10.29 15.27
CA PHE A 220 -11.16 -11.65 15.21
C PHE A 220 -10.77 -12.41 16.47
N LYS A 221 -11.58 -12.24 17.52
CA LYS A 221 -11.35 -12.90 18.82
C LYS A 221 -11.29 -14.42 18.65
N GLY A 222 -10.30 -15.05 19.26
CA GLY A 222 -10.06 -16.50 19.17
C GLY A 222 -9.20 -16.90 17.97
N THR A 223 -9.39 -16.30 16.79
CA THR A 223 -8.66 -16.68 15.57
C THR A 223 -7.35 -15.92 15.39
N THR A 224 -7.30 -14.65 15.81
CA THR A 224 -6.08 -13.82 15.73
C THR A 224 -5.63 -13.32 17.11
N PRO A 225 -5.25 -14.22 18.04
CA PRO A 225 -4.83 -13.84 19.38
C PRO A 225 -3.60 -12.90 19.34
N SER A 226 -3.40 -12.14 20.41
CA SER A 226 -2.21 -11.30 20.53
C SER A 226 -0.95 -12.17 20.59
N LEU A 227 0.06 -11.77 19.82
CA LEU A 227 1.33 -12.49 19.74
C LEU A 227 2.29 -11.98 20.83
N PRO A 228 2.91 -12.84 21.64
CA PRO A 228 3.70 -12.41 22.81
C PRO A 228 4.92 -11.55 22.44
N GLN A 229 5.43 -11.68 21.21
CA GLN A 229 6.56 -10.92 20.71
C GLN A 229 6.19 -9.49 20.23
N TYR A 230 4.90 -9.19 20.08
CA TYR A 230 4.42 -7.91 19.55
C TYR A 230 3.44 -7.23 20.50
N PHE A 231 3.28 -5.91 20.32
CA PHE A 231 2.11 -5.20 20.82
C PHE A 231 1.07 -5.08 19.72
N ARG A 232 -0.19 -5.41 20.00
CA ARG A 232 -1.30 -5.23 19.05
C ARG A 232 -1.57 -3.74 18.88
N GLY A 233 -1.21 -3.21 17.72
CA GLY A 233 -1.52 -1.85 17.31
C GLY A 233 -2.94 -1.71 16.79
N GLN A 234 -3.43 -0.47 16.82
CA GLN A 234 -4.69 -0.07 16.16
C GLN A 234 -4.42 1.09 15.22
N VAL A 235 -4.92 0.97 14.00
CA VAL A 235 -4.76 1.93 12.93
C VAL A 235 -6.09 2.10 12.19
N ALA A 236 -6.38 3.33 11.82
CA ALA A 236 -7.38 3.64 10.81
C ALA A 236 -6.78 4.70 9.88
N ALA A 237 -6.71 4.41 8.59
CA ALA A 237 -6.15 5.29 7.59
C ALA A 237 -6.91 5.17 6.27
N ILE A 238 -6.97 6.28 5.55
CA ILE A 238 -7.51 6.34 4.19
C ILE A 238 -6.70 7.30 3.34
N GLY A 239 -6.37 6.87 2.12
CA GLY A 239 -5.83 7.71 1.07
C GLY A 239 -6.88 7.96 0.01
N PHE A 240 -6.99 9.20 -0.47
CA PHE A 240 -7.73 9.58 -1.66
C PHE A 240 -6.80 10.17 -2.71
N TRP A 241 -7.03 9.79 -3.96
CA TRP A 241 -6.35 10.29 -5.15
C TRP A 241 -7.36 10.85 -6.14
N ARG A 242 -7.21 12.13 -6.47
CA ARG A 242 -8.14 12.88 -7.33
C ARG A 242 -7.40 13.39 -8.57
N GLN A 243 -7.91 13.12 -9.76
CA GLN A 243 -7.28 13.56 -11.01
C GLN A 243 -7.62 15.04 -11.26
N VAL A 244 -6.64 15.94 -11.15
CA VAL A 244 -6.89 17.38 -11.31
C VAL A 244 -6.48 17.91 -12.68
N GLU A 245 -5.54 17.24 -13.33
CA GLU A 245 -5.14 17.46 -14.73
C GLU A 245 -4.79 16.09 -15.34
N PRO A 246 -4.68 15.93 -16.67
CA PRO A 246 -4.49 14.60 -17.30
C PRO A 246 -3.35 13.75 -16.71
N ASN A 247 -2.28 14.39 -16.23
CA ASN A 247 -1.13 13.71 -15.61
C ASN A 247 -0.82 14.22 -14.21
N VAL A 248 -1.77 14.88 -13.53
CA VAL A 248 -1.56 15.39 -12.16
C VAL A 248 -2.64 14.87 -11.24
N VAL A 249 -2.21 14.18 -10.19
CA VAL A 249 -3.06 13.63 -9.13
C VAL A 249 -2.86 14.44 -7.86
N GLN A 250 -3.96 14.95 -7.31
CA GLN A 250 -4.02 15.48 -5.97
C GLN A 250 -4.14 14.33 -4.96
N ILE A 251 -3.34 14.41 -3.91
CA ILE A 251 -3.21 13.40 -2.86
C ILE A 251 -3.78 13.94 -1.57
N HIS A 252 -4.60 13.12 -0.90
CA HIS A 252 -5.05 13.36 0.47
C HIS A 252 -5.01 12.06 1.27
N GLY A 253 -4.05 11.94 2.17
CA GLY A 253 -3.95 10.86 3.14
C GLY A 253 -4.37 11.32 4.52
N HIS A 254 -5.10 10.48 5.24
CA HIS A 254 -5.48 10.66 6.63
C HIS A 254 -5.20 9.37 7.38
N GLY A 255 -4.49 9.45 8.50
CA GLY A 255 -4.19 8.29 9.33
C GLY A 255 -4.24 8.62 10.81
N VAL A 256 -4.92 7.76 11.56
CA VAL A 256 -5.04 7.79 13.01
C VAL A 256 -4.44 6.50 13.55
N TYR A 257 -3.43 6.63 14.41
CA TYR A 257 -2.68 5.51 14.95
C TYR A 257 -2.71 5.56 16.47
N ALA A 258 -3.16 4.49 17.12
CA ALA A 258 -3.12 4.37 18.56
C ALA A 258 -1.66 4.27 19.05
N LEU A 259 -1.31 5.08 20.04
CA LEU A 259 0.00 5.09 20.66
C LEU A 259 -0.07 4.38 22.01
N PRO A 260 0.94 3.57 22.34
CA PRO A 260 0.90 2.70 23.52
C PRO A 260 0.97 3.47 24.84
N PHE A 261 1.70 4.59 24.86
CA PHE A 261 1.87 5.43 26.05
C PHE A 261 2.39 6.82 25.66
N GLU A 262 2.04 7.80 26.47
CA GLU A 262 2.30 9.22 26.19
C GLU A 262 3.78 9.58 26.10
N ARG A 263 4.63 8.94 26.90
CA ARG A 263 6.05 9.28 26.97
C ARG A 263 6.84 8.90 25.70
N ALA A 264 6.30 8.03 24.84
CA ALA A 264 6.97 7.63 23.59
C ALA A 264 6.43 8.32 22.33
N ARG A 265 5.53 9.30 22.45
CA ARG A 265 4.96 10.01 21.28
C ARG A 265 6.04 10.60 20.36
N SER A 266 7.05 11.23 20.95
CA SER A 266 8.18 11.83 20.21
C SER A 266 9.00 10.80 19.43
N LEU A 267 8.90 9.51 19.77
CA LEU A 267 9.58 8.41 19.10
C LEU A 267 8.72 7.78 18.00
N PHE A 268 7.43 7.57 18.27
CA PHE A 268 6.51 6.91 17.34
C PHE A 268 5.98 7.82 16.23
N ILE A 269 5.61 9.07 16.55
CA ILE A 269 5.03 10.01 15.57
C ILE A 269 5.94 10.18 14.35
N PRO A 270 7.27 10.38 14.49
CA PRO A 270 8.14 10.51 13.33
C PRO A 270 8.16 9.27 12.43
N ALA A 271 8.16 8.07 13.03
CA ALA A 271 8.18 6.81 12.29
C ALA A 271 6.87 6.62 11.50
N ILE A 272 5.72 6.81 12.17
CA ILE A 272 4.39 6.66 11.58
C ILE A 272 4.17 7.71 10.49
N ALA A 273 4.49 8.99 10.74
CA ALA A 273 4.33 10.06 9.77
C ALA A 273 5.24 9.87 8.54
N THR A 274 6.46 9.36 8.74
CA THR A 274 7.35 9.01 7.62
C THR A 274 6.80 7.83 6.82
N SER A 275 6.27 6.80 7.49
CA SER A 275 5.65 5.64 6.86
C SER A 275 4.46 6.06 6.00
N LEU A 276 3.47 6.76 6.57
CA LEU A 276 2.30 7.25 5.85
C LEU A 276 2.68 8.17 4.67
N SER A 277 3.62 9.09 4.88
CA SER A 277 4.12 9.97 3.82
C SER A 277 4.68 9.17 2.64
N LYS A 278 5.54 8.19 2.90
CA LYS A 278 6.10 7.32 1.85
C LYS A 278 5.03 6.49 1.17
N SER A 279 4.08 5.92 1.91
CA SER A 279 2.97 5.13 1.34
C SER A 279 2.10 5.98 0.40
N MET A 280 1.81 7.24 0.72
CA MET A 280 1.02 8.11 -0.17
C MET A 280 1.77 8.57 -1.42
N ILE A 281 3.10 8.66 -1.33
CA ILE A 281 3.95 9.26 -2.36
C ILE A 281 4.47 8.23 -3.35
N ARG A 282 4.95 7.10 -2.83
CA ARG A 282 5.70 6.13 -3.62
C ARG A 282 4.81 5.13 -4.32
N VAL A 283 3.50 5.21 -4.18
CA VAL A 283 2.54 4.42 -4.96
C VAL A 283 2.73 4.60 -6.46
N PHE A 284 3.04 5.81 -6.94
CA PHE A 284 3.32 6.04 -8.37
C PHE A 284 4.57 5.29 -8.81
N TYR A 285 5.66 5.37 -8.05
CA TYR A 285 6.87 4.60 -8.30
C TYR A 285 6.62 3.08 -8.21
N ALA A 286 5.86 2.63 -7.22
CA ALA A 286 5.47 1.23 -7.05
C ALA A 286 4.68 0.72 -8.25
N SER A 287 3.73 1.51 -8.78
CA SER A 287 3.02 1.21 -10.01
C SER A 287 3.98 1.02 -11.18
N GLN A 288 4.93 1.94 -11.38
CA GLN A 288 5.93 1.80 -12.44
C GLN A 288 6.78 0.53 -12.29
N MET A 289 7.18 0.18 -11.07
CA MET A 289 7.97 -1.03 -10.82
C MET A 289 7.15 -2.31 -10.99
N LYS A 290 5.85 -2.29 -10.63
CA LYS A 290 4.91 -3.39 -10.91
C LYS A 290 4.72 -3.59 -12.41
N LYS A 291 4.51 -2.52 -13.19
CA LYS A 291 4.46 -2.57 -14.67
C LYS A 291 5.74 -3.17 -15.24
N LEU A 292 6.90 -2.76 -14.75
CA LEU A 292 8.18 -3.31 -15.17
C LEU A 292 8.33 -4.79 -14.84
N ARG A 293 7.96 -5.20 -13.62
CA ARG A 293 7.98 -6.61 -13.21
C ARG A 293 7.08 -7.47 -14.09
N CYS A 294 5.87 -6.98 -14.38
CA CYS A 294 4.93 -7.66 -15.26
C CYS A 294 5.51 -7.79 -16.68
N ALA A 295 6.01 -6.71 -17.26
CA ALA A 295 6.58 -6.71 -18.61
C ALA A 295 7.80 -7.64 -18.75
N ILE A 296 8.70 -7.67 -17.76
CA ILE A 296 9.85 -8.61 -17.75
C ILE A 296 9.36 -10.06 -17.70
N ARG A 297 8.33 -10.34 -16.90
CA ARG A 297 7.76 -11.68 -16.79
C ARG A 297 7.13 -12.12 -18.12
N GLU A 298 6.32 -11.27 -18.75
CA GLU A 298 5.74 -11.50 -20.09
C GLU A 298 6.84 -11.81 -21.11
N GLN A 299 7.86 -10.98 -21.18
CA GLN A 299 9.00 -11.14 -22.09
C GLN A 299 9.68 -12.51 -21.92
N ARG A 300 9.92 -12.92 -20.66
CA ARG A 300 10.54 -14.22 -20.33
C ARG A 300 9.65 -15.41 -20.68
N MET A 301 8.34 -15.31 -20.44
CA MET A 301 7.39 -16.38 -20.75
C MET A 301 7.23 -16.58 -22.25
N GLN A 302 7.23 -15.50 -23.03
CA GLN A 302 7.11 -15.58 -24.49
C GLN A 302 8.43 -16.00 -25.16
N MET A 303 9.50 -16.24 -24.39
CA MET A 303 10.87 -16.48 -24.87
C MET A 303 11.33 -15.48 -25.94
N LEU A 304 10.74 -14.29 -25.94
CA LEU A 304 11.07 -13.24 -26.89
C LEU A 304 12.47 -12.75 -26.53
N PHE A 305 13.45 -13.26 -27.28
CA PHE A 305 14.85 -12.83 -27.31
C PHE A 305 15.76 -13.25 -26.13
N ARG A 306 16.72 -14.14 -26.45
CA ARG A 306 18.13 -13.92 -26.10
C ARG A 306 18.85 -13.46 -27.37
N PRO A 307 19.07 -12.16 -27.60
CA PRO A 307 19.97 -11.74 -28.66
C PRO A 307 21.39 -12.09 -28.21
N GLN A 308 22.11 -12.86 -29.03
CA GLN A 308 23.57 -12.89 -28.97
C GLN A 308 24.08 -11.52 -29.45
N TRP A 309 24.30 -10.58 -28.54
CA TRP A 309 25.02 -9.37 -28.94
C TRP A 309 26.52 -9.60 -28.88
N SER A 310 27.20 -9.21 -29.95
CA SER A 310 28.62 -8.95 -29.89
C SER A 310 28.89 -7.59 -29.26
N THR A 311 30.03 -7.46 -28.60
CA THR A 311 30.57 -6.18 -28.08
C THR A 311 30.87 -5.16 -29.19
N HIS A 312 30.71 -5.52 -30.47
CA HIS A 312 31.02 -4.69 -31.62
C HIS A 312 29.82 -3.87 -32.13
N HIS A 313 28.60 -4.12 -31.64
CA HIS A 313 27.42 -3.36 -32.05
C HIS A 313 27.41 -1.95 -31.44
N PRO A 314 27.04 -0.91 -32.23
CA PRO A 314 26.83 0.43 -31.68
C PRO A 314 25.70 0.44 -30.66
N CYS A 315 25.77 1.34 -29.67
CA CYS A 315 24.69 1.51 -28.70
C CYS A 315 23.37 1.89 -29.40
N SER A 316 22.28 1.18 -29.10
CA SER A 316 20.97 1.42 -29.71
C SER A 316 20.40 2.80 -29.40
N VAL A 317 20.80 3.40 -28.28
CA VAL A 317 20.37 4.75 -27.85
C VAL A 317 21.23 5.84 -28.49
N CYS A 318 22.52 5.89 -28.20
CA CYS A 318 23.38 7.00 -28.67
C CYS A 318 24.07 6.75 -30.02
N LYS A 319 23.89 5.56 -30.63
CA LYS A 319 24.50 5.11 -31.89
C LYS A 319 26.05 5.09 -31.92
N LYS A 320 26.72 5.40 -30.80
CA LYS A 320 28.18 5.35 -30.67
C LYS A 320 28.68 3.92 -30.45
N LYS A 321 29.70 3.50 -31.20
CA LYS A 321 30.54 2.35 -30.88
C LYS A 321 31.52 2.78 -29.78
N ARG A 322 31.63 2.01 -28.70
CA ARG A 322 32.60 2.30 -27.64
C ARG A 322 33.68 1.23 -27.67
N THR A 323 34.94 1.66 -27.68
CA THR A 323 36.12 0.79 -27.68
C THR A 323 36.27 -0.01 -26.39
N MET A 324 35.65 0.44 -25.30
CA MET A 324 35.64 -0.23 -24.01
C MET A 324 34.34 -1.03 -23.81
N ASN A 325 34.47 -2.35 -23.64
CA ASN A 325 33.40 -3.36 -23.47
C ASN A 325 32.63 -3.25 -22.14
N LYS A 326 32.07 -2.09 -21.82
CA LYS A 326 31.25 -1.87 -20.61
C LYS A 326 29.82 -1.49 -21.01
N GLY A 327 29.13 -2.39 -21.70
CA GLY A 327 27.71 -2.26 -22.02
C GLY A 327 26.92 -3.45 -21.47
N SER A 328 25.61 -3.40 -21.64
CA SER A 328 24.72 -4.50 -21.31
C SER A 328 23.56 -4.55 -22.28
N SER A 329 22.96 -5.71 -22.30
CA SER A 329 21.70 -6.06 -22.91
C SER A 329 20.53 -5.31 -22.30
N CYS A 330 19.65 -4.72 -23.13
CA CYS A 330 18.34 -4.30 -22.64
C CYS A 330 17.44 -5.53 -22.43
N GLU A 331 16.90 -5.71 -21.22
CA GLU A 331 16.07 -6.87 -20.85
C GLU A 331 14.77 -6.96 -21.68
N MET A 332 14.27 -5.82 -22.18
CA MET A 332 13.02 -5.77 -22.97
C MET A 332 13.28 -5.97 -24.47
N CYS A 333 13.88 -4.99 -25.17
CA CYS A 333 14.02 -5.09 -26.63
C CYS A 333 15.15 -6.00 -27.09
N GLY A 334 16.07 -6.38 -26.22
CA GLY A 334 17.21 -7.11 -26.71
C GLY A 334 18.10 -6.27 -27.64
N GLU A 335 18.23 -4.95 -27.46
CA GLU A 335 19.31 -4.13 -28.04
C GLU A 335 20.50 -3.69 -27.13
N HIS A 336 21.74 -3.59 -27.67
CA HIS A 336 22.94 -3.23 -26.89
C HIS A 336 22.87 -1.80 -26.34
N VAL A 337 23.10 -1.64 -25.03
CA VAL A 337 23.09 -0.35 -24.36
C VAL A 337 24.41 -0.10 -23.64
N CYS A 338 25.08 1.01 -23.95
CA CYS A 338 26.33 1.38 -23.27
C CYS A 338 26.07 1.78 -21.80
N LYS A 339 27.11 1.74 -20.95
CA LYS A 339 26.99 2.10 -19.52
C LYS A 339 26.36 3.47 -19.24
N LEU A 340 26.51 4.46 -20.13
CA LEU A 340 25.91 5.79 -19.94
C LEU A 340 24.44 5.87 -20.39
N CYS A 341 23.99 4.97 -21.26
CA CYS A 341 22.62 4.97 -21.78
C CYS A 341 21.74 3.92 -21.08
N ARG A 342 22.34 3.00 -20.31
CA ARG A 342 21.57 1.96 -19.60
C ARG A 342 20.98 2.54 -18.33
N ILE A 343 19.73 2.20 -18.08
CA ILE A 343 19.05 2.45 -16.83
C ILE A 343 19.03 1.12 -16.07
N THR A 344 19.39 1.15 -14.78
CA THR A 344 19.49 -0.07 -13.96
C THR A 344 18.49 0.00 -12.83
N HIS A 345 17.54 -0.93 -12.81
CA HIS A 345 16.64 -1.14 -11.68
C HIS A 345 17.03 -2.41 -10.92
N LYS A 346 16.75 -2.41 -9.61
CA LYS A 346 16.79 -3.62 -8.80
C LYS A 346 15.37 -4.15 -8.72
N VAL A 347 15.10 -5.27 -9.39
CA VAL A 347 13.77 -5.88 -9.41
C VAL A 347 13.74 -6.98 -8.34
N PRO A 348 12.85 -6.89 -7.35
CA PRO A 348 12.66 -7.91 -6.32
C PRO A 348 11.91 -9.13 -6.88
N THR A 349 12.31 -10.31 -6.44
CA THR A 349 11.65 -11.60 -6.73
C THR A 349 11.61 -12.43 -5.45
N VAL A 350 10.44 -12.98 -5.13
CA VAL A 350 10.27 -14.01 -4.11
C VAL A 350 10.65 -15.36 -4.71
N GLU A 351 11.64 -16.03 -4.13
CA GLU A 351 12.09 -17.36 -4.56
C GLU A 351 11.39 -18.49 -3.81
N LEU A 352 11.61 -19.73 -4.26
CA LEU A 352 11.02 -20.95 -3.69
C LEU A 352 11.40 -21.18 -2.21
N ASP A 353 12.54 -20.63 -1.77
CA ASP A 353 12.97 -20.65 -0.37
C ASP A 353 12.28 -19.57 0.49
N ASN A 354 11.27 -18.90 -0.06
CA ASN A 354 10.51 -17.82 0.53
C ASN A 354 11.36 -16.57 0.88
N LYS A 355 12.55 -16.42 0.27
CA LYS A 355 13.39 -15.24 0.44
C LYS A 355 13.17 -14.24 -0.69
N MET A 356 13.33 -12.97 -0.36
CA MET A 356 13.37 -11.90 -1.33
C MET A 356 14.79 -11.79 -1.90
N ARG A 357 14.91 -11.82 -3.23
CA ARG A 357 16.17 -11.55 -3.93
C ARG A 357 16.01 -10.43 -4.92
N HIS A 358 17.08 -9.67 -5.13
CA HIS A 358 17.11 -8.55 -6.06
C HIS A 358 17.98 -8.89 -7.26
N SER A 359 17.39 -8.83 -8.44
CA SER A 359 18.12 -8.94 -9.70
C SER A 359 18.35 -7.55 -10.30
N LYS A 360 19.52 -7.34 -10.89
CA LYS A 360 19.80 -6.10 -11.64
C LYS A 360 19.22 -6.26 -13.03
N THR A 361 18.25 -5.43 -13.36
CA THR A 361 17.67 -5.35 -14.70
C THR A 361 18.21 -4.12 -15.42
N HIS A 362 18.72 -4.32 -16.63
CA HIS A 362 19.23 -3.24 -17.48
C HIS A 362 18.24 -2.94 -18.60
N LEU A 363 17.90 -1.66 -18.78
CA LEU A 363 16.92 -1.21 -19.77
C LEU A 363 17.50 -0.06 -20.60
N CYS A 364 17.07 0.05 -21.86
CA CYS A 364 17.22 1.29 -22.60
C CYS A 364 16.10 2.27 -22.21
N ALA A 365 16.33 3.58 -22.37
CA ALA A 365 15.36 4.61 -22.02
C ALA A 365 14.02 4.45 -22.76
N PHE A 366 14.05 4.03 -24.03
CA PHE A 366 12.84 3.83 -24.84
C PHE A 366 11.96 2.69 -24.30
N CYS A 367 12.55 1.55 -23.94
CA CYS A 367 11.81 0.44 -23.36
C CYS A 367 11.28 0.77 -21.98
N LEU A 368 12.07 1.47 -21.15
CA LEU A 368 11.58 1.90 -19.85
C LEU A 368 10.37 2.82 -20.01
N LEU A 369 10.45 3.83 -20.89
CA LEU A 369 9.34 4.75 -21.17
C LEU A 369 8.11 4.00 -21.71
N SER A 370 8.30 3.07 -22.63
CA SER A 370 7.21 2.25 -23.17
C SER A 370 6.52 1.43 -22.07
N VAL A 371 7.29 0.85 -21.15
CA VAL A 371 6.76 0.09 -20.00
C VAL A 371 6.02 1.01 -19.02
N THR A 372 6.60 2.16 -18.66
CA THR A 372 5.99 3.07 -17.69
C THR A 372 4.71 3.72 -18.23
N ASN A 373 4.66 3.96 -19.55
CA ASN A 373 3.48 4.52 -20.21
C ASN A 373 2.37 3.50 -20.49
N LYS A 374 2.59 2.20 -20.24
CA LYS A 374 1.49 1.22 -20.32
C LYS A 374 0.38 1.60 -19.33
N SER A 375 -0.86 1.36 -19.71
CA SER A 375 -2.01 1.52 -18.82
C SER A 375 -1.84 0.66 -17.57
N ALA A 376 -2.11 1.24 -16.40
CA ALA A 376 -2.15 0.48 -15.16
C ALA A 376 -3.26 -0.59 -15.21
N ALA A 377 -4.39 -0.29 -15.83
CA ALA A 377 -5.50 -1.23 -15.96
C ALA A 377 -5.13 -2.43 -16.82
N ASP A 378 -4.47 -2.20 -17.97
CA ASP A 378 -4.03 -3.28 -18.85
C ASP A 378 -2.97 -4.16 -18.17
N THR A 379 -2.09 -3.55 -17.39
CA THR A 379 -1.09 -4.26 -16.59
C THR A 379 -1.77 -5.17 -15.57
N VAL A 380 -2.73 -4.66 -14.80
CA VAL A 380 -3.42 -5.48 -13.80
C VAL A 380 -4.23 -6.59 -14.48
N ARG A 381 -4.92 -6.31 -15.58
CA ARG A 381 -5.63 -7.33 -16.38
C ARG A 381 -4.70 -8.43 -16.88
N ALA A 382 -3.49 -8.09 -17.32
CA ALA A 382 -2.48 -9.06 -17.71
C ALA A 382 -2.00 -9.90 -16.51
N GLU A 383 -1.82 -9.28 -15.34
CA GLU A 383 -1.47 -9.99 -14.10
C GLU A 383 -2.58 -10.93 -13.63
N VAL A 384 -3.85 -10.52 -13.71
CA VAL A 384 -5.02 -11.38 -13.46
C VAL A 384 -5.04 -12.55 -14.44
N GLY A 385 -4.89 -12.30 -15.74
CA GLY A 385 -4.86 -13.34 -16.78
C GLY A 385 -3.70 -14.32 -16.61
N ALA A 386 -2.58 -13.87 -16.05
CA ALA A 386 -1.42 -14.70 -15.69
C ALA A 386 -1.55 -15.39 -14.31
N GLY A 387 -2.70 -15.29 -13.65
CA GLY A 387 -3.00 -15.94 -12.36
C GLY A 387 -2.22 -15.38 -11.17
N GLN A 388 -1.69 -14.16 -11.25
CA GLN A 388 -0.81 -13.61 -10.21
C GLN A 388 -1.52 -13.27 -8.89
N TYR A 389 -2.84 -13.16 -8.94
CA TYR A 389 -3.68 -12.81 -7.81
C TYR A 389 -4.45 -14.00 -7.22
N GLY A 390 -4.21 -15.20 -7.75
CA GLY A 390 -4.95 -16.40 -7.38
C GLY A 390 -6.42 -16.38 -7.83
N THR A 391 -7.08 -17.52 -7.74
CA THR A 391 -8.53 -17.65 -7.92
C THR A 391 -9.23 -17.53 -6.57
N LEU A 392 -10.35 -16.81 -6.50
CA LEU A 392 -11.26 -16.89 -5.35
C LEU A 392 -11.68 -18.36 -5.19
N GLN A 393 -11.40 -18.96 -4.04
CA GLN A 393 -11.95 -20.26 -3.66
C GLN A 393 -13.37 -20.12 -3.12
#